data_AF-A0A4P5VX31-F1
#
_entry.id   AF-A0A4P5VX31-F1
#
_cell.length_a   1.000
_cell.length_b   1.000
_cell.length_c   1.000
_cell.angle_alpha   90.00
_cell.angle_beta   90.00
_cell.angle_gamma   90.00
#
_symmetry.space_group_name_H-M   'P 1'
#
loop_
_entity.id
_entity.type
_entity.pdbx_description
1 polymer ?
#
loop_
_entity_poly.entity_id
_entity_poly.type
_entity_poly.pdbx_seq_one_letter_code
_entity_poly.pdbx_strand_id
1 'polypeptide(L)'
;MAVDDLFSGSGSTEPVSPIPRLRRWLLVTSGLVVAGPCCCTGPLGALLAIWLWARAGDEMKRAELGLYPEGVGRGARSVRQQAFALMSASSISLCLQTVFFSFYQSAAMWVAQTAMELYLSFSTP
;
A
#
# COMPACT_ATOMS: atom_id res chain seq x y z
N MET A 1 -39.43 -7.27 39.31
CA MET A 1 -38.16 -7.06 38.59
C MET A 1 -37.79 -8.39 37.97
N ALA A 2 -38.09 -8.54 36.68
CA ALA A 2 -38.07 -9.82 35.98
C ALA A 2 -36.66 -10.21 35.53
N VAL A 3 -36.38 -11.50 35.54
CA VAL A 3 -35.10 -12.13 35.16
C VAL A 3 -34.75 -11.91 33.68
N ASP A 4 -35.69 -11.42 32.88
CA ASP A 4 -35.55 -11.15 31.45
C ASP A 4 -34.53 -10.02 31.13
N ASP A 5 -34.30 -9.08 32.05
CA ASP A 5 -33.28 -8.02 31.88
C ASP A 5 -31.84 -8.54 32.01
N LEU A 6 -31.61 -9.72 32.62
CA LEU A 6 -30.28 -10.33 32.68
C LEU A 6 -29.91 -11.10 31.42
N PHE A 7 -30.89 -11.48 30.59
CA PHE A 7 -30.69 -12.24 29.35
C PHE A 7 -31.01 -11.44 28.09
N SER A 8 -31.49 -10.20 28.21
CA SER A 8 -31.40 -9.23 27.12
C SER A 8 -29.93 -8.89 26.90
N GLY A 9 -29.23 -9.78 26.18
CA GLY A 9 -27.85 -9.62 25.75
C GLY A 9 -27.66 -8.47 24.77
N SER A 10 -28.27 -7.31 25.00
CA SER A 10 -27.81 -6.03 24.48
C SER A 10 -26.57 -5.64 25.28
N GLY A 11 -25.52 -6.44 25.13
CA GLY A 11 -24.18 -5.92 25.21
C GLY A 11 -24.13 -4.80 24.18
N SER A 12 -24.39 -3.58 24.64
CA SER A 12 -24.10 -2.34 23.97
C SER A 12 -22.58 -2.28 23.81
N THR A 13 -22.04 -3.12 22.95
CA THR A 13 -20.76 -2.88 22.31
C THR A 13 -21.02 -1.69 21.43
N GLU A 14 -20.84 -0.51 22.01
CA GLU A 14 -20.72 0.75 21.30
C GLU A 14 -19.88 0.46 20.05
N PRO A 15 -20.40 0.69 18.83
CA PRO A 15 -19.70 0.32 17.63
C PRO A 15 -18.43 1.17 17.52
N VAL A 16 -17.32 0.64 18.03
CA VAL A 16 -16.01 1.28 17.99
C VAL A 16 -15.62 1.40 16.53
N SER A 17 -15.66 2.62 16.00
CA SER A 17 -15.34 2.84 14.59
C SER A 17 -13.91 2.34 14.29
N PRO A 18 -13.70 1.50 13.27
CA PRO A 18 -12.37 0.98 12.91
C PRO A 18 -11.51 2.00 12.14
N ILE A 19 -12.10 3.15 11.78
CA ILE A 19 -11.48 4.21 10.97
C ILE A 19 -10.13 4.72 11.52
N PRO A 20 -9.96 4.98 12.83
CA PRO A 20 -8.69 5.48 13.36
C PRO A 20 -7.54 4.48 13.15
N ARG A 21 -7.83 3.17 13.24
CA ARG A 21 -6.85 2.11 12.98
C ARG A 21 -6.49 2.05 11.51
N LEU A 22 -7.48 2.12 10.61
CA LEU A 22 -7.24 2.17 9.16
C LEU A 22 -6.40 3.38 8.77
N ARG A 23 -6.65 4.55 9.38
CA ARG A 23 -5.87 5.76 9.13
C ARG A 23 -4.41 5.64 9.57
N ARG A 24 -4.15 4.94 10.70
CA ARG A 24 -2.79 4.65 11.15
C ARG A 24 -2.04 3.75 10.17
N TRP A 25 -2.70 2.70 9.68
CA TRP A 25 -2.12 1.82 8.66
C TRP A 25 -1.89 2.54 7.33
N LEU A 26 -2.75 3.50 6.99
CA LEU A 26 -2.57 4.32 5.80
C LEU A 26 -1.31 5.18 5.87
N LEU A 27 -1.00 5.75 7.04
CA LEU A 27 0.27 6.47 7.26
C LEU A 27 1.48 5.53 7.10
N VAL A 28 1.45 4.35 7.71
CA VAL A 28 2.52 3.34 7.56
C VAL A 28 2.71 2.95 6.10
N THR A 29 1.61 2.70 5.39
CA THR A 29 1.63 2.32 3.98
C THR A 29 2.19 3.44 3.12
N SER A 30 1.77 4.68 3.36
CA SER A 30 2.30 5.85 2.64
C SER A 30 3.81 6.01 2.84
N GLY A 31 4.31 5.81 4.06
CA GLY A 31 5.74 5.80 4.35
C GLY A 31 6.49 4.70 3.60
N LEU A 32 5.92 3.48 3.53
CA LEU A 32 6.52 2.36 2.80
C LEU A 32 6.58 2.62 1.29
N VAL A 33 5.55 3.25 0.71
CA VAL A 33 5.50 3.58 -0.72
C VAL A 33 6.51 4.67 -1.06
N VAL A 34 6.66 5.69 -0.20
CA VAL A 34 7.66 6.76 -0.38
C VAL A 34 9.08 6.23 -0.21
N ALA A 35 9.31 5.30 0.73
CA ALA A 35 10.60 4.63 0.91
C ALA A 35 10.88 3.54 -0.15
N GLY A 36 9.84 3.12 -0.87
CA GLY A 36 9.85 2.06 -1.88
C GLY A 36 10.97 2.16 -2.94
N PRO A 37 11.24 3.34 -3.52
CA PRO A 37 12.31 3.53 -4.50
C PRO A 37 13.71 3.29 -3.98
N CYS A 38 13.98 3.58 -2.70
CA CYS A 38 15.31 3.43 -2.12
C CYS A 38 15.56 2.03 -1.55
N CYS A 39 14.53 1.34 -1.07
CA CYS A 39 14.69 0.13 -0.24
C CYS A 39 14.04 -1.13 -0.82
N CYS A 40 13.56 -1.12 -2.06
CA CYS A 40 12.77 -2.20 -2.66
C CYS A 40 11.51 -2.58 -1.85
N THR A 41 11.03 -1.68 -0.97
CA THR A 41 9.82 -1.91 -0.15
C THR A 41 8.53 -1.61 -0.91
N GLY A 42 8.61 -1.22 -2.19
CA GLY A 42 7.48 -0.92 -3.06
C GLY A 42 6.43 -2.05 -3.14
N PRO A 43 6.81 -3.33 -3.32
CA PRO A 43 5.86 -4.44 -3.36
C PRO A 43 5.11 -4.63 -2.04
N LEU A 44 5.79 -4.47 -0.90
CA LEU A 44 5.16 -4.54 0.42
C LEU A 44 4.19 -3.38 0.65
N GLY A 45 4.56 -2.17 0.23
CA GLY A 45 3.67 -1.01 0.24
C GLY A 45 2.42 -1.21 -0.62
N ALA A 46 2.57 -1.79 -1.82
CA ALA A 46 1.45 -2.10 -2.70
C ALA A 46 0.51 -3.16 -2.10
N LEU A 47 1.04 -4.22 -1.49
CA LEU A 47 0.24 -5.24 -0.81
C LEU A 47 -0.54 -4.67 0.38
N LEU A 48 0.09 -3.81 1.18
CA LEU A 48 -0.57 -3.11 2.28
C LEU A 48 -1.67 -2.16 1.77
N ALA A 49 -1.45 -1.50 0.64
CA ALA A 49 -2.46 -0.65 0.00
C ALA A 49 -3.65 -1.46 -0.54
N ILE A 50 -3.42 -2.65 -1.13
CA ILE A 50 -4.49 -3.60 -1.53
C ILE A 50 -5.29 -4.03 -0.31
N TRP A 51 -4.61 -4.42 0.76
CA TRP A 51 -5.26 -4.86 2.00
C TRP A 51 -6.12 -3.74 2.61
N LEU A 52 -5.59 -2.52 2.68
CA LEU A 52 -6.33 -1.33 3.13
C LEU A 52 -7.57 -1.04 2.27
N TRP A 53 -7.42 -1.15 0.95
CA TRP A 53 -8.53 -0.92 0.01
C TRP A 53 -9.65 -1.94 0.16
N ALA A 54 -9.29 -3.23 0.31
CA ALA A 54 -10.24 -4.31 0.57
C ALA A 54 -10.94 -4.09 1.91
N ARG A 55 -10.18 -3.78 2.96
CA ARG A 55 -10.73 -3.61 4.30
C ARG A 55 -11.64 -2.39 4.43
N ALA A 56 -11.30 -1.28 3.78
CA ALA A 56 -12.18 -0.12 3.68
C ALA A 56 -13.48 -0.43 2.93
N GLY A 57 -13.45 -1.36 1.96
CA GLY A 57 -14.62 -1.85 1.25
C GLY A 57 -15.58 -2.65 2.14
N ASP A 58 -15.06 -3.52 2.99
CA ASP A 58 -15.88 -4.26 3.98
C ASP A 58 -16.58 -3.30 4.95
N GLU A 59 -15.87 -2.28 5.43
CA GLU A 59 -16.44 -1.29 6.35
C GLU A 59 -17.48 -0.38 5.66
N MET A 60 -17.31 -0.07 4.37
CA MET A 60 -18.35 0.61 3.58
C MET A 60 -19.63 -0.23 3.48
N LYS A 61 -19.52 -1.52 3.18
CA LYS A 61 -20.70 -2.42 3.12
C LYS A 61 -21.41 -2.51 4.47
N ARG A 62 -20.66 -2.58 5.57
CA ARG A 62 -21.24 -2.58 6.92
C ARG A 62 -21.93 -1.26 7.26
N ALA A 63 -21.38 -0.13 6.82
CA ALA A 63 -22.03 1.16 6.97
C ALA A 63 -23.33 1.27 6.15
N GLU A 64 -23.36 0.70 4.93
CA GLU A 64 -24.57 0.63 4.10
C GLU A 64 -25.67 -0.25 4.73
N LEU A 65 -25.29 -1.28 5.48
CA LEU A 65 -26.21 -2.12 6.25
C LEU A 65 -26.75 -1.44 7.52
N GLY A 66 -26.39 -0.18 7.79
CA GLY A 66 -26.89 0.57 8.94
C GLY A 66 -26.24 0.18 10.28
N LEU A 67 -25.15 -0.58 10.27
CA LEU A 67 -24.45 -1.05 11.48
C LEU A 67 -23.61 0.03 12.17
N TYR A 68 -23.48 1.21 11.56
CA TYR A 68 -22.65 2.30 12.07
C TYR A 68 -23.42 3.64 12.12
N PRO A 69 -23.08 4.53 13.06
CA PRO A 69 -23.64 5.88 13.11
C PRO A 69 -23.29 6.70 11.86
N GLU A 70 -24.15 7.66 11.51
CA GLU A 70 -23.97 8.50 10.33
C GLU A 70 -22.58 9.18 10.32
N GLY A 71 -21.84 9.03 9.22
CA GLY A 71 -20.52 9.64 9.01
C GLY A 71 -19.35 8.66 8.82
N VAL A 72 -19.46 7.42 9.31
CA VAL A 72 -18.42 6.37 9.15
C VAL A 72 -18.19 6.03 7.67
N GLY A 73 -19.25 6.02 6.85
CA GLY A 73 -19.15 5.77 5.40
C GLY A 73 -18.26 6.77 4.65
N ARG A 74 -18.26 8.06 5.04
CA ARG A 74 -17.39 9.08 4.41
C ARG A 74 -15.91 8.83 4.73
N GLY A 75 -15.61 8.46 5.98
CA GLY A 75 -14.24 8.14 6.39
C GLY A 75 -13.69 6.91 5.66
N ALA A 76 -14.48 5.85 5.54
CA ALA A 76 -14.10 4.65 4.79
C ALA A 76 -13.88 4.95 3.29
N ARG A 77 -14.73 5.81 2.69
CA ARG A 77 -14.56 6.24 1.29
C ARG A 77 -13.27 7.03 1.08
N SER A 78 -12.91 7.91 2.01
CA SER A 78 -11.64 8.67 1.96
C SER A 78 -10.42 7.74 2.06
N VAL A 79 -10.44 6.78 3.00
CA VAL A 79 -9.37 5.78 3.14
C VAL A 79 -9.24 4.95 1.86
N ARG A 80 -10.34 4.54 1.24
CA ARG A 80 -10.35 3.76 0.01
C ARG A 80 -9.76 4.54 -1.18
N GLN A 81 -10.09 5.84 -1.31
CA GLN A 81 -9.51 6.71 -2.34
C GLN A 81 -8.00 6.89 -2.15
N GLN A 82 -7.57 7.11 -0.91
CA GLN A 82 -6.14 7.25 -0.58
C GLN A 82 -5.38 5.94 -0.81
N ALA A 83 -5.94 4.80 -0.43
CA ALA A 83 -5.35 3.50 -0.72
C ALA A 83 -5.18 3.28 -2.23
N PHE A 84 -6.19 3.65 -3.04
CA PHE A 84 -6.10 3.56 -4.50
C PHE A 84 -5.00 4.47 -5.07
N ALA A 85 -4.86 5.69 -4.56
CA ALA A 85 -3.79 6.59 -4.95
C ALA A 85 -2.39 6.04 -4.59
N LEU A 86 -2.26 5.35 -3.45
CA LEU A 86 -1.02 4.69 -3.06
C LEU A 86 -0.70 3.49 -3.97
N MET A 87 -1.70 2.73 -4.41
CA MET A 87 -1.53 1.64 -5.38
C MET A 87 -1.01 2.17 -6.72
N SER A 88 -1.63 3.24 -7.24
CA SER A 88 -1.20 3.82 -8.52
C SER A 88 0.20 4.43 -8.42
N ALA A 89 0.51 5.15 -7.34
CA ALA A 89 1.85 5.68 -7.09
C ALA A 89 2.91 4.56 -7.01
N SER A 90 2.60 3.46 -6.34
CA SER A 90 3.48 2.29 -6.26
C SER A 90 3.72 1.69 -7.64
N SER A 91 2.66 1.55 -8.45
CA SER A 91 2.76 0.99 -9.80
C SER A 91 3.59 1.88 -10.73
N ILE A 92 3.40 3.21 -10.68
CA ILE A 92 4.20 4.18 -11.45
C ILE A 92 5.65 4.13 -11.00
N SER A 93 5.90 4.10 -9.69
CA SER A 93 7.25 4.00 -9.15
C SER A 93 7.96 2.73 -9.62
N LEU A 94 7.25 1.61 -9.63
CA LEU A 94 7.79 0.32 -10.06
C LEU A 94 8.11 0.33 -11.56
N CYS A 95 7.25 0.91 -12.40
CA CYS A 95 7.54 1.13 -13.83
C CYS A 95 8.77 2.01 -14.06
N LEU A 96 8.90 3.11 -13.32
CA LEU A 96 10.07 3.98 -13.44
C LEU A 96 11.35 3.23 -13.02
N GLN A 97 11.30 2.47 -11.93
CA GLN A 97 12.43 1.66 -11.48
C GLN A 97 12.86 0.63 -12.53
N THR A 98 11.92 -0.08 -13.17
CA THR A 98 12.28 -1.02 -14.24
C THR A 98 12.92 -0.33 -15.44
N VAL A 99 12.43 0.85 -15.84
CA VAL A 99 13.04 1.62 -16.94
C VAL A 99 14.45 2.07 -16.56
N PHE A 100 14.62 2.67 -15.37
CA PHE A 100 15.94 3.11 -14.90
C PHE A 100 16.91 1.93 -14.79
N PHE A 101 16.50 0.83 -14.19
CA PHE A 101 17.36 -0.34 -14.01
C PHE A 101 17.80 -0.92 -15.37
N SER A 102 16.89 -1.00 -16.34
CA SER A 102 17.20 -1.46 -17.70
C SER A 102 18.21 -0.55 -18.38
N PHE A 103 18.07 0.77 -18.22
CA PHE A 103 19.00 1.74 -18.80
C PHE A 103 20.38 1.72 -18.11
N TYR A 104 20.42 1.56 -16.79
CA TYR A 104 21.67 1.41 -16.05
C TYR A 104 22.41 0.12 -16.43
N GLN A 105 21.70 -1.00 -16.57
CA GLN A 105 22.32 -2.26 -16.99
C GLN A 105 22.89 -2.19 -18.40
N SER A 106 22.17 -1.58 -19.35
CA SER A 106 22.66 -1.44 -20.73
C SER A 106 23.91 -0.55 -20.80
N ALA A 107 23.94 0.57 -20.07
CA ALA A 107 25.11 1.43 -19.97
C ALA A 107 26.30 0.70 -19.32
N ALA A 108 26.07 -0.03 -18.22
CA ALA A 108 27.12 -0.78 -17.54
C ALA A 108 27.73 -1.88 -18.42
N MET A 109 26.89 -2.61 -19.17
CA MET A 109 27.36 -3.62 -20.13
C MET A 109 28.21 -3.00 -21.24
N TRP A 110 27.78 -1.86 -21.78
CA TRP A 110 28.53 -1.17 -22.83
C TRP A 110 29.91 -0.71 -22.34
N VAL A 111 29.99 -0.14 -21.14
CA VAL A 111 31.27 0.26 -20.52
C VAL A 111 32.16 -0.96 -20.28
N ALA A 112 31.61 -2.05 -19.74
CA ALA A 112 32.36 -3.28 -19.49
C ALA A 112 32.92 -3.88 -20.79
N GLN A 113 32.11 -3.91 -21.86
CA GLN A 113 32.54 -4.41 -23.16
C GLN A 113 33.66 -3.54 -23.76
N THR A 114 33.51 -2.22 -23.70
CA THR A 114 34.54 -1.28 -24.21
C THR A 114 35.86 -1.41 -23.45
N ALA A 115 35.79 -1.56 -22.12
CA ALA A 115 36.97 -1.78 -21.29
C ALA A 115 37.67 -3.11 -21.62
N MET A 116 36.91 -4.16 -21.90
CA MET A 116 37.44 -5.47 -22.29
C MET A 116 38.13 -5.43 -23.67
N GLU A 117 37.54 -4.74 -24.65
CA GLU A 117 38.16 -4.56 -25.97
C GLU A 117 39.48 -3.77 -25.88
N LEU A 118 39.51 -2.70 -25.08
CA LEU A 118 40.74 -1.95 -24.78
C LEU A 118 41.79 -2.85 -24.12
N TYR A 119 41.41 -3.61 -23.10
CA TYR A 119 42.33 -4.52 -22.41
C TYR A 119 42.93 -5.56 -23.38
N LEU A 120 42.12 -6.15 -24.26
CA LEU A 120 42.58 -7.10 -25.26
C LEU A 120 43.54 -6.44 -26.27
N SER A 121 43.25 -5.22 -26.72
CA SER A 121 44.13 -4.48 -27.64
C SER A 121 45.51 -4.15 -27.07
N PHE A 122 45.63 -4.01 -25.74
CA PHE A 122 46.90 -3.75 -25.05
C PHE A 122 47.62 -5.03 -24.59
N SER A 123 46.95 -6.19 -24.60
CA SER A 123 47.50 -7.45 -24.09
C SER A 123 47.94 -8.42 -25.19
N THR A 124 47.54 -8.20 -26.44
CA THR A 124 48.15 -8.86 -27.61
C THR A 124 49.41 -8.09 -28.04
N PRO A 125 50.61 -8.71 -27.98
CA PRO A 125 51.87 -8.07 -28.37
C PRO A 125 52.00 -7.80 -29.87
#